data_AF-A3YYS5-F1
#
_entry.id   AF-A3YYS5-F1
#
_cell.length_a   1.000
_cell.length_b   1.000
_cell.length_c   1.000
_cell.angle_alpha   90.00
_cell.angle_beta   90.00
_cell.angle_gamma   90.00
#
_symmetry.space_group_name_H-M   'P 1'
#
loop_
_entity.id
_entity.type
_entity.pdbx_description
1 polymer ?
#
loop_
_entity_poly.entity_id
_entity_poly.type
_entity_poly.pdbx_seq_one_letter_code
_entity_poly.pdbx_strand_id
1 'polypeptide(L)'
;MFVIQPEQVRAHRQQGTEMLRKQFPGAVPVMEAARDDVLAFLYFPQEHLRKIWSTNPLERLNKETIRRPNVVGIFPNDAAIVRLVGSQLLEQQEEWQLERRRALILRGHDDQDPGPRGAAGAHRW
;
A
#
# COMPACT_ATOMS: atom_id res chain seq x y z
N MET A 1 -12.67 5.87 -15.40
CA MET A 1 -12.16 6.19 -14.04
C MET A 1 -13.29 5.89 -13.06
N PHE A 2 -13.12 4.97 -12.12
CA PHE A 2 -14.16 4.64 -11.13
C PHE A 2 -14.20 5.75 -10.09
N VAL A 3 -15.35 6.40 -9.91
CA VAL A 3 -15.53 7.46 -8.91
C VAL A 3 -16.16 6.84 -7.67
N ILE A 4 -15.43 6.81 -6.56
CA ILE A 4 -15.93 6.32 -5.28
C ILE A 4 -16.90 7.36 -4.72
N GLN A 5 -18.16 6.97 -4.48
CA GLN A 5 -19.13 7.84 -3.82
C GLN A 5 -19.18 7.57 -2.30
N PRO A 6 -19.00 8.58 -1.43
CA PRO A 6 -18.91 8.38 0.03
C PRO A 6 -20.13 7.69 0.65
N GLU A 7 -21.33 7.98 0.16
CA GLU A 7 -22.58 7.39 0.65
C GLU A 7 -22.67 5.91 0.31
N GLN A 8 -22.20 5.50 -0.87
CA GLN A 8 -22.16 4.09 -1.28
C GLN A 8 -21.20 3.29 -0.39
N VAL A 9 -20.04 3.86 -0.03
CA VAL A 9 -19.08 3.21 0.87
C VAL A 9 -19.66 3.04 2.28
N ARG A 10 -20.35 4.06 2.80
CA ARG A 10 -21.02 3.98 4.11
C ARG A 10 -22.13 2.92 4.11
N ALA A 11 -22.92 2.85 3.05
CA ALA A 11 -23.95 1.83 2.89
C ALA A 11 -23.35 0.42 2.81
N HIS A 12 -22.26 0.26 2.06
CA HIS A 12 -21.57 -1.03 1.94
C HIS A 12 -20.99 -1.51 3.27
N ARG A 13 -20.40 -0.62 4.08
CA ARG A 13 -19.96 -0.95 5.45
C ARG A 13 -21.12 -1.45 6.31
N GLN A 14 -22.27 -0.76 6.26
CA GLN A 14 -23.45 -1.16 7.03
C GLN A 14 -23.93 -2.56 6.62
N GLN A 15 -23.98 -2.84 5.32
CA GLN A 15 -24.29 -4.18 4.81
C GLN A 15 -23.30 -5.24 5.31
N GLY A 16 -21.99 -4.95 5.26
CA GLY A 16 -20.96 -5.86 5.78
C GLY A 16 -21.10 -6.11 7.29
N THR A 17 -21.46 -5.07 8.06
CA THR A 17 -21.69 -5.18 9.51
C THR A 17 -22.90 -6.08 9.81
N GLU A 18 -23.97 -5.98 9.01
CA GLU A 18 -25.12 -6.88 9.12
C GLU A 18 -24.78 -8.33 8.75
N MET A 19 -23.90 -8.55 7.77
CA MET A 19 -23.40 -9.89 7.46
C MET A 19 -22.59 -10.46 8.63
N LEU A 20 -21.73 -9.66 9.25
CA LEU A 20 -20.97 -10.06 10.45
C LEU A 20 -21.89 -10.42 11.61
N ARG A 21 -23.00 -9.69 11.79
CA ARG A 21 -23.98 -9.98 12.85
C ARG A 21 -24.52 -11.41 12.79
N LYS A 22 -24.67 -11.97 11.59
CA LYS A 22 -25.18 -13.34 11.38
C LYS A 22 -24.12 -14.42 11.60
N GLN A 23 -22.88 -14.19 11.15
CA GLN A 23 -21.84 -15.22 11.13
C GLN A 23 -20.84 -15.09 12.29
N PHE A 24 -20.54 -13.87 12.72
CA PHE A 24 -19.51 -13.52 13.69
C PHE A 24 -20.00 -12.39 14.62
N PRO A 25 -21.02 -12.62 15.46
CA PRO A 25 -21.64 -11.56 16.27
C PRO A 25 -20.63 -10.83 17.17
N GLY A 26 -19.58 -11.50 17.64
CA GLY A 26 -18.51 -10.90 18.44
C GLY A 26 -17.64 -9.87 17.69
N ALA A 27 -17.65 -9.85 16.35
CA ALA A 27 -16.91 -8.88 15.54
C ALA A 27 -17.68 -7.55 15.37
N VAL A 28 -19.00 -7.54 15.60
CA VAL A 28 -19.83 -6.35 15.42
C VAL A 28 -19.39 -5.17 16.30
N PRO A 29 -19.13 -5.34 17.61
CA PRO A 29 -18.64 -4.24 18.44
C PRO A 29 -17.32 -3.65 17.93
N VAL A 30 -16.42 -4.48 17.41
CA VAL A 30 -15.14 -4.05 16.85
C VAL A 30 -15.35 -3.23 15.58
N MET A 31 -16.19 -3.71 14.66
CA MET A 31 -16.53 -3.00 13.42
C MET A 31 -17.23 -1.66 13.70
N GLU A 32 -18.09 -1.60 14.72
CA GLU A 32 -18.77 -0.36 15.11
C GLU A 32 -17.83 0.64 15.79
N ALA A 33 -16.94 0.18 16.67
CA ALA A 33 -15.92 1.04 17.27
C ALA A 33 -14.96 1.64 16.23
N ALA A 34 -14.57 0.85 15.22
CA ALA A 34 -13.65 1.29 14.15
C ALA A 34 -14.34 2.03 13.00
N ARG A 35 -15.60 2.46 13.16
CA ARG A 35 -16.41 3.06 12.08
C ARG A 35 -15.68 4.19 11.35
N ASP A 36 -15.19 5.14 12.12
CA ASP A 36 -14.60 6.36 11.57
C ASP A 36 -13.21 6.08 11.01
N ASP A 37 -12.44 5.19 11.65
CA ASP A 37 -11.12 4.75 11.19
C ASP A 37 -11.19 4.07 9.82
N VAL A 38 -12.13 3.13 9.65
CA VAL A 38 -12.31 2.39 8.39
C VAL A 38 -12.82 3.31 7.27
N LEU A 39 -13.45 4.44 7.60
CA LEU A 39 -13.95 5.41 6.63
C LEU A 39 -13.00 6.60 6.41
N ALA A 40 -11.91 6.72 7.18
CA ALA A 40 -10.99 7.84 7.11
C ALA A 40 -10.34 8.01 5.73
N PHE A 41 -10.20 6.93 4.97
CA PHE A 41 -9.63 6.99 3.61
C PHE A 41 -10.46 7.85 2.64
N LEU A 42 -11.75 8.08 2.91
CA LEU A 42 -12.63 8.93 2.09
C LEU A 42 -12.22 10.41 2.09
N TYR A 43 -11.39 10.85 3.03
CA TYR A 43 -10.87 12.23 3.07
C TYR A 43 -9.70 12.47 2.12
N PHE A 44 -9.15 11.42 1.49
CA PHE A 44 -8.05 11.57 0.54
C PHE A 44 -8.54 11.75 -0.91
N PRO A 45 -7.76 12.39 -1.79
CA PRO A 45 -8.06 12.43 -3.22
C PRO A 45 -8.24 11.04 -3.83
N GLN A 46 -9.17 10.91 -4.78
CA GLN A 46 -9.50 9.64 -5.47
C GLN A 46 -8.26 8.94 -6.05
N GLU A 47 -7.31 9.73 -6.57
CA GLU A 47 -6.06 9.24 -7.16
C GLU A 47 -5.17 8.49 -6.16
N HIS A 48 -5.32 8.79 -4.86
CA HIS A 48 -4.52 8.19 -3.80
C HIS A 48 -5.13 6.89 -3.26
N LEU A 49 -6.45 6.69 -3.39
CA LEU A 49 -7.17 5.59 -2.74
C LEU A 49 -6.62 4.22 -3.12
N ARG A 50 -6.22 4.05 -4.38
CA ARG A 50 -5.59 2.79 -4.85
C ARG A 50 -4.34 2.41 -4.06
N LYS A 51 -3.56 3.40 -3.63
CA LYS A 51 -2.37 3.18 -2.80
C LYS A 51 -2.75 2.95 -1.34
N ILE A 52 -3.77 3.66 -0.84
CA ILE A 52 -4.20 3.60 0.56
C ILE A 52 -4.82 2.25 0.90
N TRP A 53 -5.68 1.70 0.04
CA TRP A 53 -6.35 0.42 0.33
C TRP A 53 -5.49 -0.81 0.05
N SER A 54 -4.33 -0.66 -0.62
CA SER A 54 -3.53 -1.82 -1.00
C SER A 54 -2.71 -2.30 0.19
N THR A 55 -2.98 -3.53 0.62
CA THR A 55 -2.23 -4.18 1.69
C THR A 55 -0.98 -4.91 1.18
N ASN A 56 -0.79 -5.02 -0.14
CA ASN A 56 0.32 -5.79 -0.74
C ASN A 56 1.71 -5.40 -0.20
N PRO A 57 2.08 -4.11 -0.09
CA PRO A 57 3.40 -3.75 0.45
C PRO A 57 3.57 -4.15 1.92
N LEU A 58 2.51 -3.97 2.72
CA LEU A 58 2.49 -4.34 4.14
C LEU A 58 2.58 -5.86 4.32
N GLU A 59 1.80 -6.62 3.55
CA GLU A 59 1.83 -8.09 3.58
C GLU A 59 3.18 -8.65 3.15
N ARG A 60 3.80 -8.07 2.11
CA ARG A 60 5.16 -8.44 1.68
C ARG A 60 6.17 -8.19 2.79
N LEU A 61 6.12 -7.02 3.43
CA LEU A 61 7.01 -6.67 4.53
C LEU A 61 6.80 -7.59 5.75
N ASN A 62 5.56 -7.86 6.13
CA ASN A 62 5.23 -8.76 7.24
C ASN A 62 5.75 -10.17 6.98
N LYS A 63 5.58 -10.70 5.76
CA LYS A 63 6.11 -12.01 5.38
C LYS A 63 7.63 -12.06 5.53
N GLU A 64 8.35 -11.05 5.06
CA GLU A 64 9.81 -11.04 5.18
C GLU A 64 10.27 -10.87 6.64
N THR A 65 9.56 -10.04 7.41
CA THR A 65 9.83 -9.82 8.85
C THR A 65 9.67 -11.09 9.67
N ILE A 66 8.76 -11.98 9.28
CA ILE A 66 8.63 -13.30 9.90
C ILE A 66 9.66 -14.29 9.32
N ARG A 67 9.93 -14.23 8.02
CA ARG A 67 10.81 -15.19 7.33
C ARG A 67 12.26 -15.10 7.76
N ARG A 68 12.86 -13.91 7.87
CA ARG A 68 14.30 -13.76 8.16
C ARG A 68 14.69 -14.22 9.57
N PRO A 69 13.94 -13.91 10.64
CA PRO A 69 14.21 -14.46 11.96
C PRO A 69 14.02 -15.99 12.04
N ASN A 70 13.07 -16.55 11.27
CA ASN A 70 12.85 -18.01 11.25
C ASN A 70 14.06 -18.80 10.76
N VAL A 71 14.95 -18.21 9.94
CA VAL A 71 16.20 -18.85 9.51
C VAL A 71 17.20 -18.97 10.66
N VAL A 72 17.22 -18.00 11.58
CA VAL A 72 18.12 -18.01 12.75
C VAL A 72 17.60 -18.98 13.82
N GLY A 73 16.29 -19.09 13.99
CA GLY A 73 15.62 -20.04 14.88
C GLY A 73 15.70 -19.65 16.37
N ILE A 74 16.90 -19.56 16.95
CA ILE A 74 17.12 -19.25 18.37
C ILE A 74 18.01 -18.02 18.51
N PHE A 75 17.58 -17.06 19.34
CA PHE A 75 18.33 -15.84 19.62
C PHE A 75 18.90 -15.86 21.06
N PRO A 76 20.08 -15.28 21.27
CA PRO A 76 20.72 -15.25 22.60
C PRO A 76 20.05 -14.28 23.58
N ASN A 77 19.26 -13.31 23.08
CA ASN A 77 18.44 -12.37 23.85
C ASN A 77 17.48 -11.61 22.93
N ASP A 78 16.50 -10.92 23.53
CA ASP A 78 15.51 -10.10 22.81
C ASP A 78 16.16 -8.98 21.98
N ALA A 79 17.26 -8.40 22.48
CA ALA A 79 17.95 -7.34 21.75
C ALA A 79 18.55 -7.84 20.42
N ALA A 80 18.90 -9.11 20.29
CA ALA A 80 19.42 -9.68 19.05
C ALA A 80 18.35 -9.77 17.94
N ILE A 81 17.13 -10.19 18.26
CA ILE A 81 16.03 -10.22 17.29
C ILE A 81 15.59 -8.80 16.91
N VAL A 82 15.54 -7.87 17.88
CA VAL A 82 15.25 -6.46 17.59
C VAL A 82 16.26 -5.85 16.63
N ARG A 83 17.57 -6.16 16.77
CA ARG A 83 18.60 -5.70 15.83
C ARG A 83 18.42 -6.27 14.42
N LEU A 84 18.12 -7.56 14.31
CA LEU A 84 17.88 -8.20 13.01
C LEU A 84 16.68 -7.58 12.30
N VAL A 85 15.52 -7.51 12.97
CA VAL A 85 14.31 -6.91 12.41
C VAL A 85 14.54 -5.43 12.10
N GLY A 86 15.23 -4.71 13.00
CA GLY A 86 15.60 -3.31 12.79
C GLY A 86 16.44 -3.12 11.52
N SER A 87 17.48 -3.94 11.31
CA SER A 87 18.29 -3.87 10.08
C SER A 87 17.47 -4.16 8.82
N GLN A 88 16.52 -5.10 8.88
CA GLN A 88 15.64 -5.41 7.76
C GLN A 88 14.71 -4.25 7.42
N LEU A 89 14.16 -3.57 8.44
CA LEU A 89 13.30 -2.39 8.23
C LEU A 89 14.09 -1.22 7.65
N LEU A 90 15.35 -1.03 8.05
CA LEU A 90 16.25 -0.04 7.47
C LEU A 90 16.52 -0.32 5.99
N GLU A 91 16.86 -1.57 5.64
CA GLU A 91 17.05 -2.00 4.25
C GLU A 91 15.78 -1.73 3.40
N GLN A 92 14.60 -2.11 3.90
CA GLN A 92 13.35 -1.85 3.19
C GLN A 92 13.07 -0.36 3.00
N GLN A 93 13.39 0.46 4.01
CA GLN A 93 13.24 1.90 3.93
C GLN A 93 14.17 2.49 2.85
N GLU A 94 15.42 2.04 2.78
CA GLU A 94 16.38 2.45 1.75
C GLU A 94 15.87 2.10 0.34
N GLU A 95 15.35 0.89 0.14
CA GLU A 95 14.72 0.49 -1.12
C GLU A 95 13.57 1.43 -1.53
N TRP A 96 12.66 1.74 -0.61
CA TRP A 96 11.53 2.63 -0.89
C TRP A 96 11.96 4.06 -1.23
N GLN A 97 13.02 4.56 -0.60
CA GLN A 97 13.59 5.86 -0.95
C GLN A 97 14.20 5.84 -2.36
N LEU A 98 14.89 4.75 -2.73
CA LEU A 98 15.47 4.58 -4.06
C LEU A 98 14.38 4.47 -5.14
N GLU A 99 13.33 3.69 -4.91
CA GLU A 99 12.19 3.58 -5.84
C GLU A 99 11.52 4.94 -6.06
N ARG A 100 11.30 5.71 -4.99
CA ARG A 100 10.74 7.07 -5.10
C ARG A 100 11.64 8.00 -5.91
N ARG A 101 12.94 7.97 -5.67
CA ARG A 101 13.92 8.77 -6.43
C ARG A 101 13.95 8.36 -7.91
N ARG A 102 13.95 7.06 -8.22
CA ARG A 102 13.89 6.56 -9.60
C ARG A 102 12.63 7.01 -10.32
N ALA A 103 11.47 6.90 -9.67
CA ALA A 103 10.21 7.37 -10.24
C ALA A 103 10.22 8.87 -10.55
N LEU A 104 10.83 9.69 -9.70
CA LEU A 104 10.99 11.13 -9.94
C LEU A 104 11.94 11.42 -11.12
N ILE A 105 13.05 10.69 -11.23
CA ILE A 105 14.01 10.85 -12.33
C ILE A 105 13.38 10.47 -13.67
N LEU A 106 12.68 9.33 -13.73
CA LEU A 106 11.99 8.90 -14.95
C LEU A 106 10.92 9.91 -15.37
N ARG A 107 10.13 10.41 -14.42
CA ARG A 107 9.15 11.47 -14.69
C ARG A 107 9.80 12.75 -15.22
N GLY A 108 10.95 13.15 -14.68
CA GLY A 108 11.68 14.33 -15.14
C GLY A 108 12.40 14.17 -16.48
N HIS A 109 12.66 12.94 -16.92
CA HIS A 109 13.21 12.63 -18.24
C HIS A 109 12.11 12.65 -19.32
N ASP A 110 10.90 12.17 -19.00
CA ASP A 110 9.74 12.23 -19.90
C ASP A 110 9.30 13.68 -20.19
N ASP A 111 9.51 14.61 -19.25
CA ASP A 111 9.19 16.03 -19.42
C ASP A 111 10.25 16.81 -20.25
N GLN A 112 11.40 16.20 -20.58
CA GLN A 112 12.52 16.86 -21.29
C GLN A 112 12.64 16.51 -22.78
N ASP A 113 11.80 15.63 -23.31
CA ASP A 113 11.73 15.34 -24.75
C ASP A 113 10.42 15.87 -25.34
N PRO A 114 10.35 17.14 -25.78
CA PRO A 114 9.30 17.57 -26.68
C PRO A 114 9.61 16.92 -28.02
N GLY A 115 9.08 15.72 -28.24
CA GLY A 115 9.29 14.92 -29.44
C GLY A 115 9.20 15.77 -30.72
N PRO A 116 9.94 15.39 -31.78
CA PRO A 116 10.26 16.29 -32.88
C PRO A 116 8.97 16.80 -33.55
N ARG A 117 8.77 18.12 -33.47
CA ARG A 117 7.71 18.80 -34.20
C ARG A 117 8.02 18.76 -35.70
N GLY A 118 7.19 18.02 -36.43
CA GLY A 118 6.87 18.31 -37.82
C GLY A 118 7.75 17.65 -38.88
N ALA A 119 7.13 16.67 -39.54
CA ALA A 119 7.21 16.38 -40.98
C ALA A 119 8.59 16.16 -41.64
N ALA A 120 8.88 14.91 -42.01
CA ALA A 120 9.18 14.52 -43.39
C ALA A 120 9.44 13.01 -43.50
N GLY A 121 8.84 12.39 -44.50
CA GLY A 121 9.55 11.44 -45.37
C GLY A 121 9.95 10.07 -44.80
N ALA A 122 9.16 9.07 -45.19
CA ALA A 122 9.64 7.92 -45.96
C ALA A 122 10.55 6.85 -45.30
N HIS A 123 10.11 5.61 -45.55
CA HIS A 123 10.86 4.36 -45.63
C HIS A 123 11.18 3.54 -44.37
N ARG A 124 10.54 2.36 -44.38
CA ARG A 124 11.08 1.02 -44.13
C ARG A 124 11.08 0.48 -42.70
N TRP A 125 10.25 -0.58 -42.60
CA TRP A 125 10.21 -1.74 -41.70
C TRP A 125 10.01 -1.46 -40.21
#